data_AF-A0A9W8YJ16-F1
#
_entry.id   AF-A0A9W8YJ16-F1
#
_cell.length_a   1.000
_cell.length_b   1.000
_cell.length_c   1.000
_cell.angle_alpha   90.00
_cell.angle_beta   90.00
_cell.angle_gamma   90.00
#
_symmetry.space_group_name_H-M   'P 1'
#
loop_
_entity.id
_entity.type
_entity.pdbx_description
1 polymer ?
#
loop_
_entity_poly.entity_id
_entity_poly.type
_entity_poly.pdbx_seq_one_letter_code
_entity_poly.pdbx_strand_id
1 'polypeptide(L)'
;MAGFRMLAGDPTLRSKTGTSPGICHRCLKANEAITGGSGAPCSSSDTAGFPTKPCPGGIRATIIFPSCWDGVNLDSPDHKSHVAYAPGNSALAGDKCPSTHPVRIPQVMYEIMFDTSKFTNPDYFKDGKQPLVYSFGDP
;
A
#
# COMPACT_ATOMS: atom_id res chain seq x y z
N MET A 1 0.25 -27.98 -9.28
CA MET A 1 -0.47 -27.75 -8.02
C MET A 1 -0.89 -26.30 -7.97
N ALA A 2 -2.16 -26.02 -7.70
CA ALA A 2 -2.60 -24.67 -7.37
C ALA A 2 -2.11 -24.34 -5.96
N GLY A 3 -1.45 -23.19 -5.78
CA GLY A 3 -0.93 -22.73 -4.49
C GLY A 3 -1.76 -21.56 -3.96
N PHE A 4 -1.53 -21.18 -2.71
CA PHE A 4 -2.17 -20.01 -2.11
C PHE A 4 -1.75 -18.73 -2.86
N ARG A 5 -2.71 -17.92 -3.33
CA ARG A 5 -2.44 -16.73 -4.15
C ARG A 5 -3.34 -15.58 -3.72
N MET A 6 -2.78 -14.40 -3.55
CA MET A 6 -3.54 -13.21 -3.15
C MET A 6 -2.99 -11.95 -3.81
N LEU A 7 -3.86 -10.97 -4.03
CA LEU A 7 -3.50 -9.64 -4.53
C LEU A 7 -3.78 -8.55 -3.49
N ALA A 8 -2.87 -7.59 -3.40
CA ALA A 8 -3.08 -6.35 -2.66
C ALA A 8 -3.42 -5.20 -3.63
N GLY A 9 -4.34 -4.32 -3.23
CA GLY A 9 -4.78 -3.18 -4.03
C GLY A 9 -5.55 -3.55 -5.30
N ASP A 10 -5.64 -2.59 -6.21
CA ASP A 10 -6.33 -2.73 -7.50
C ASP A 10 -5.67 -1.80 -8.53
N PRO A 11 -5.05 -2.34 -9.61
CA PRO A 11 -4.38 -1.53 -10.62
C PRO A 11 -5.35 -0.74 -11.51
N THR A 12 -6.66 -0.98 -11.41
CA THR A 12 -7.72 -0.27 -12.14
C THR A 12 -8.40 0.82 -11.32
N LEU A 13 -8.12 0.92 -10.01
CA LEU A 13 -8.69 1.94 -9.15
C LEU A 13 -8.14 3.32 -9.53
N ARG A 14 -9.05 4.28 -9.82
CA ARG A 14 -8.69 5.64 -10.26
C ARG A 14 -9.22 6.76 -9.35
N SER A 15 -10.03 6.43 -8.36
CA SER A 15 -10.51 7.39 -7.36
C SER A 15 -10.77 6.65 -6.06
N LYS A 16 -10.39 7.24 -4.94
CA LYS A 16 -10.70 6.70 -3.61
C LYS A 16 -11.84 7.50 -2.99
N THR A 17 -12.97 6.85 -2.75
CA THR A 17 -13.87 7.22 -1.65
C THR A 17 -13.41 6.44 -0.41
N GLY A 18 -12.53 7.05 0.39
CA GLY A 18 -12.03 6.49 1.65
C GLY A 18 -10.66 5.79 1.58
N THR A 19 -10.10 5.46 2.75
CA THR A 19 -8.78 4.84 2.89
C THR A 19 -8.82 3.37 2.45
N SER A 20 -8.51 3.05 1.20
CA SER A 20 -8.34 1.63 0.84
C SER A 20 -7.13 1.07 1.57
N PRO A 21 -7.28 0.03 2.41
CA PRO A 21 -6.14 -0.74 2.90
C PRO A 21 -5.49 -1.44 1.71
N GLY A 22 -4.17 -1.36 1.61
CA GLY A 22 -3.44 -2.13 0.61
C GLY A 22 -2.18 -1.45 0.11
N ILE A 23 -2.23 -0.16 -0.25
CA ILE A 23 -1.05 0.58 -0.73
C ILE A 23 -1.06 2.02 -0.19
N CYS A 24 0.07 2.47 0.35
CA CYS A 24 0.30 3.85 0.79
C CYS A 24 1.76 4.27 0.57
N HIS A 25 2.00 5.58 0.62
CA HIS A 25 3.30 6.19 0.30
C HIS A 25 3.76 7.14 1.39
N ARG A 26 5.04 7.03 1.77
CA ARG A 26 5.71 7.98 2.66
C ARG A 26 6.75 8.78 1.89
N CYS A 27 6.73 10.08 2.07
CA CYS A 27 7.78 10.98 1.61
C CYS A 27 8.92 11.02 2.64
N LEU A 28 10.10 10.52 2.28
CA LEU A 28 11.24 10.41 3.20
C LEU A 28 12.10 11.69 3.20
N LYS A 29 12.60 12.04 4.38
CA LYS A 29 13.65 13.06 4.53
C LYS A 29 15.00 12.50 4.05
N ALA A 30 15.93 13.39 3.72
CA ALA A 30 17.26 12.98 3.23
C ALA A 30 17.98 12.00 4.16
N ASN A 31 17.88 12.19 5.48
CA ASN A 31 18.48 11.30 6.49
C ASN A 31 17.70 9.99 6.73
N GLU A 32 16.54 9.82 6.10
CA GLU A 32 15.68 8.64 6.23
C GLU A 32 15.82 7.67 5.03
N ALA A 33 16.63 8.01 4.03
CA ALA A 33 16.77 7.23 2.78
C ALA A 33 17.17 5.77 3.01
N ILE A 34 17.95 5.49 4.06
CA ILE A 34 18.40 4.14 4.41
C ILE A 34 17.43 3.45 5.37
N THR A 35 16.82 4.21 6.29
CA THR A 35 15.98 3.64 7.36
C THR A 35 14.52 3.45 6.95
N GLY A 36 14.06 4.12 5.88
CA GLY A 36 12.66 4.09 5.46
C GLY A 36 11.74 4.97 6.31
N GLY A 37 12.32 5.87 7.12
CA GLY A 37 11.59 6.73 8.04
C GLY A 37 11.14 6.00 9.32
N SER A 38 10.29 6.65 10.12
CA SER A 38 9.86 6.16 11.42
C SER A 38 8.33 6.07 11.53
N GLY A 39 7.84 5.15 12.37
CA GLY A 39 6.41 5.02 12.69
C GLY A 39 5.67 4.04 11.77
N ALA A 40 4.47 3.65 12.20
CA ALA A 40 3.65 2.64 11.53
C ALA A 40 3.35 3.01 10.06
N PRO A 41 3.30 2.04 9.14
CA PRO A 41 2.91 2.28 7.76
C PRO A 41 1.42 2.64 7.65
N CYS A 42 1.07 3.30 6.54
CA CYS A 42 -0.29 3.77 6.21
C CYS A 42 -1.00 4.48 7.37
N SER A 43 -0.24 5.28 8.12
CA SER A 43 -0.72 6.19 9.16
C SER A 43 -1.05 7.57 8.58
N SER A 44 -1.39 8.53 9.43
CA SER A 44 -1.70 9.91 9.00
C SER A 44 -0.54 10.64 8.31
N SER A 45 0.69 10.14 8.42
CA SER A 45 1.85 10.68 7.70
C SER A 45 2.03 10.10 6.29
N ASP A 46 1.17 9.19 5.86
CA ASP A 46 1.21 8.56 4.54
C ASP A 46 0.05 9.02 3.67
N THR A 47 0.26 8.93 2.37
CA THR A 47 -0.75 9.27 1.36
C THR A 47 -1.15 8.02 0.57
N ALA A 48 -2.37 8.03 0.03
CA ALA A 48 -2.83 6.94 -0.83
C ALA A 48 -2.25 7.00 -2.26
N GLY A 49 -1.95 8.21 -2.73
CA GLY A 49 -1.21 8.46 -3.96
C GLY A 49 0.23 8.89 -3.67
N PHE A 50 1.01 9.12 -4.72
CA PHE A 50 2.36 9.64 -4.56
C PHE A 50 2.37 11.02 -3.88
N PRO A 51 3.40 11.33 -3.07
CA PRO A 51 3.53 12.65 -2.46
C PRO A 51 3.58 13.77 -3.50
N THR A 52 2.82 14.83 -3.26
CA THR A 52 2.73 16.01 -4.14
C THR A 52 3.85 17.02 -3.88
N LYS A 53 4.99 16.55 -3.35
CA LYS A 53 6.17 17.36 -3.05
C LYS A 53 7.43 16.53 -3.26
N PRO A 54 8.59 17.18 -3.53
CA PRO A 54 9.87 16.48 -3.58
C PRO A 54 10.15 15.73 -2.27
N CYS A 55 10.65 14.50 -2.38
CA CYS A 55 11.05 13.66 -1.26
C CYS A 55 12.57 13.43 -1.31
N PRO A 56 13.36 14.19 -0.55
CA PRO A 56 14.83 14.15 -0.62
C PRO A 56 15.44 12.79 -0.28
N GLY A 57 14.76 11.98 0.54
CA GLY A 57 15.16 10.61 0.87
C GLY A 57 14.50 9.54 0.01
N GLY A 58 13.76 9.92 -1.03
CA GLY A 58 12.95 9.00 -1.82
C GLY A 58 11.55 8.78 -1.28
N ILE A 59 10.85 7.83 -1.89
CA ILE A 59 9.48 7.45 -1.52
C ILE A 59 9.49 6.00 -1.04
N ARG A 60 8.90 5.76 0.13
CA ARG A 60 8.58 4.40 0.57
C ARG A 60 7.15 4.06 0.18
N ALA A 61 6.97 3.10 -0.70
CA ALA A 61 5.66 2.48 -0.94
C ALA A 61 5.50 1.28 0.01
N THR A 62 4.43 1.23 0.77
CA THR A 62 4.06 0.05 1.57
C THR A 62 2.91 -0.66 0.90
N ILE A 63 3.06 -1.95 0.64
CA ILE A 63 2.04 -2.85 0.12
C ILE A 63 1.66 -3.82 1.23
N ILE A 64 0.39 -3.83 1.61
CA ILE A 64 -0.15 -4.62 2.70
C ILE A 64 -1.14 -5.61 2.10
N PHE A 65 -0.92 -6.89 2.36
CA PHE A 65 -1.83 -7.93 1.89
C PHE A 65 -2.94 -8.21 2.92
N PRO A 66 -4.09 -8.74 2.47
CA PRO A 66 -5.11 -9.31 3.33
C PRO A 66 -4.52 -10.32 4.35
N SER A 67 -5.09 -10.35 5.57
CA SER A 67 -4.61 -11.20 6.67
C SER A 67 -5.66 -12.20 7.18
N CYS A 68 -6.82 -12.26 6.51
CA CYS A 68 -7.93 -13.13 6.85
C CYS A 68 -8.29 -13.97 5.63
N TRP A 69 -8.52 -15.27 5.84
CA TRP A 69 -8.80 -16.26 4.81
C TRP A 69 -10.16 -16.93 5.08
N ASP A 70 -10.88 -17.29 4.02
CA ASP A 70 -12.18 -17.98 4.09
C ASP A 70 -12.09 -19.41 4.67
N GLY A 71 -10.88 -19.98 4.75
CA GLY A 71 -10.65 -21.32 5.27
C GLY A 71 -10.91 -22.45 4.26
N VAL A 72 -11.26 -22.12 3.03
CA VAL A 72 -11.70 -23.07 2.01
C VAL A 72 -10.87 -22.95 0.73
N ASN A 73 -10.73 -21.75 0.18
CA ASN A 73 -10.19 -21.54 -1.15
C ASN A 73 -8.74 -21.06 -1.09
N LEU A 74 -7.79 -21.83 -1.62
CA LEU A 74 -6.40 -21.37 -1.77
C LEU A 74 -6.25 -20.22 -2.76
N ASP A 75 -7.19 -20.12 -3.71
CA ASP A 75 -7.24 -19.07 -4.72
C ASP A 75 -8.70 -18.90 -5.16
N SER A 76 -9.06 -17.70 -5.60
CA SER A 76 -10.35 -17.39 -6.20
C SER A 76 -10.13 -16.90 -7.64
N PRO A 77 -11.14 -16.96 -8.54
CA PRO A 77 -10.95 -16.51 -9.93
C PRO A 77 -10.46 -15.06 -10.07
N ASP A 78 -10.75 -14.21 -9.08
CA ASP A 78 -10.31 -12.82 -9.01
C ASP A 78 -9.03 -12.61 -8.15
N HIS A 79 -8.48 -13.70 -7.58
CA HIS A 79 -7.35 -13.72 -6.66
C HIS A 79 -7.53 -12.84 -5.39
N LYS A 80 -8.77 -12.48 -5.05
CA LYS A 80 -9.10 -11.53 -3.97
C LYS A 80 -10.23 -12.00 -3.07
N SER A 81 -11.32 -12.56 -3.61
CA SER A 81 -12.55 -12.83 -2.84
C SER A 81 -12.42 -13.88 -1.74
N HIS A 82 -11.38 -14.71 -1.76
CA HIS A 82 -11.10 -15.72 -0.73
C HIS A 82 -10.31 -15.16 0.47
N VAL A 83 -9.89 -13.89 0.41
CA VAL A 83 -9.15 -13.21 1.48
C VAL A 83 -9.76 -11.84 1.81
N ALA A 84 -9.56 -11.40 3.05
CA ALA A 84 -10.05 -10.11 3.53
C ALA A 84 -9.02 -9.40 4.44
N TYR A 85 -9.10 -8.07 4.47
CA TYR A 85 -8.40 -7.28 5.48
C TYR A 85 -9.11 -7.40 6.84
N ALA A 86 -8.32 -7.32 7.91
CA ALA A 86 -8.88 -7.20 9.25
C ALA A 86 -9.70 -5.89 9.37
N PRO A 87 -10.80 -5.88 10.16
CA PRO A 87 -11.59 -4.68 10.39
C PRO A 87 -10.82 -3.65 11.22
N GLY A 88 -11.30 -2.39 11.22
CA GLY A 88 -10.75 -1.31 12.05
C GLY A 88 -9.78 -0.37 11.34
N ASN A 89 -9.65 -0.47 10.01
CA ASN A 89 -8.84 0.43 9.17
C ASN A 89 -7.36 0.57 9.61
N SER A 90 -6.85 -0.42 10.33
CA SER A 90 -5.43 -0.53 10.66
C SER A 90 -4.67 -1.10 9.47
N ALA A 91 -3.50 -0.53 9.20
CA ALA A 91 -2.52 -1.07 8.27
C ALA A 91 -2.03 -2.46 8.72
N LEU A 92 -1.85 -2.62 10.02
CA LEU A 92 -1.34 -3.84 10.64
C LEU A 92 -2.46 -4.83 10.90
N ALA A 93 -2.11 -6.11 10.88
CA ALA A 93 -3.00 -7.22 11.17
C ALA A 93 -3.77 -6.96 12.47
N GLY A 94 -5.10 -7.01 12.37
CA GLY A 94 -5.98 -6.85 13.52
C GLY A 94 -6.04 -8.10 14.38
N ASP A 95 -6.68 -7.95 15.55
CA ASP A 95 -6.92 -9.02 16.50
C ASP A 95 -8.17 -9.87 16.16
N LYS A 96 -8.88 -9.56 15.07
CA LYS A 96 -10.09 -10.25 14.63
C LYS A 96 -10.16 -10.29 13.11
N CYS A 97 -10.79 -11.33 12.59
CA CYS A 97 -11.17 -11.42 11.19
C CYS A 97 -12.70 -11.32 11.04
N PRO A 98 -13.20 -10.87 9.88
CA PRO A 98 -14.63 -10.92 9.59
C PRO A 98 -15.15 -12.36 9.68
N SER A 99 -16.44 -12.52 10.00
CA SER A 99 -17.07 -13.85 10.07
C SER A 99 -17.05 -14.60 8.73
N THR A 100 -16.96 -13.89 7.61
CA THR A 100 -16.82 -14.46 6.27
C THR A 100 -15.41 -15.00 5.98
N HIS A 101 -14.40 -14.59 6.74
CA HIS A 101 -13.00 -14.96 6.55
C HIS A 101 -12.35 -15.32 7.90
N PRO A 102 -12.83 -16.35 8.62
CA PRO A 102 -12.54 -16.54 10.04
C PRO A 102 -11.10 -16.99 10.32
N VAL A 103 -10.35 -17.45 9.32
CA VAL A 103 -9.01 -18.00 9.51
C VAL A 103 -7.98 -16.89 9.39
N ARG A 104 -7.20 -16.67 10.44
CA ARG A 104 -6.05 -15.77 10.41
C ARG A 104 -4.89 -16.41 9.66
N ILE A 105 -4.27 -15.62 8.81
CA ILE A 105 -3.03 -15.98 8.10
C ILE A 105 -1.93 -14.97 8.41
N PRO A 106 -0.64 -15.32 8.24
CA PRO A 106 0.44 -14.35 8.39
C PRO A 106 0.22 -13.13 7.48
N GLN A 107 0.30 -11.93 8.04
CA GLN A 107 0.25 -10.72 7.23
C GLN A 107 1.55 -10.57 6.44
N VAL A 108 1.42 -10.56 5.12
CA VAL A 108 2.53 -10.20 4.22
C VAL A 108 2.49 -8.70 3.99
N MET A 109 3.65 -8.07 4.13
CA MET A 109 3.85 -6.66 3.83
C MET A 109 5.16 -6.49 3.07
N TYR A 110 5.13 -5.66 2.03
CA TYR A 110 6.34 -5.23 1.33
C TYR A 110 6.53 -3.74 1.48
N GLU A 111 7.74 -3.36 1.85
CA GLU A 111 8.21 -1.98 1.79
C GLU A 111 9.18 -1.85 0.64
N ILE A 112 8.87 -0.95 -0.29
CA ILE A 112 9.66 -0.69 -1.48
C ILE A 112 10.16 0.74 -1.39
N MET A 113 11.48 0.88 -1.38
CA MET A 113 12.14 2.18 -1.41
C MET A 113 12.42 2.58 -2.85
N PHE A 114 11.80 3.66 -3.31
CA PHE A 114 12.10 4.28 -4.58
C PHE A 114 13.02 5.47 -4.36
N ASP A 115 14.24 5.42 -4.91
CA ASP A 115 15.12 6.59 -4.94
C ASP A 115 14.60 7.60 -5.97
N THR A 116 13.88 8.60 -5.47
CA THR A 116 13.39 9.73 -6.26
C THR A 116 14.19 11.00 -6.02
N SER A 117 15.37 10.93 -5.39
CA SER A 117 16.19 12.09 -5.01
C SER A 117 16.63 12.93 -6.22
N LYS A 118 16.67 12.32 -7.41
CA LYS A 118 16.98 12.98 -8.69
C LYS A 118 15.78 13.72 -9.31
N PHE A 119 14.56 13.49 -8.83
CA PHE A 119 13.31 14.08 -9.34
C PHE A 119 12.80 15.18 -8.41
N THR A 120 13.63 16.20 -8.18
CA THR A 120 13.37 17.25 -7.17
C THR A 120 13.07 18.62 -7.75
N ASN A 121 12.98 18.76 -9.08
CA ASN A 121 12.61 20.03 -9.71
C ASN A 121 11.24 20.50 -9.19
N PRO A 122 11.15 21.67 -8.51
CA PRO A 122 9.89 22.18 -7.95
C PRO A 122 8.79 22.39 -9.00
N ASP A 123 9.16 22.62 -10.26
CA ASP A 123 8.19 22.79 -11.35
C ASP A 123 7.31 21.57 -11.58
N TYR A 124 7.79 20.37 -11.22
CA TYR A 124 7.01 19.13 -11.33
C TYR A 124 5.93 18.99 -10.24
N PHE A 125 5.98 19.81 -9.19
CA PHE A 125 5.16 19.65 -7.98
C PHE A 125 4.21 20.84 -7.73
N LYS A 126 3.88 21.59 -8.78
CA LYS A 126 2.96 22.74 -8.70
C LYS A 126 1.50 22.30 -8.72
N ASP A 127 0.63 23.12 -8.14
CA ASP A 127 -0.83 22.93 -8.14
C ASP A 127 -1.30 21.56 -7.62
N GLY A 128 -0.56 20.98 -6.67
CA GLY A 128 -0.85 19.66 -6.10
C GLY A 128 -0.54 18.48 -7.03
N LYS A 129 0.16 18.71 -8.15
CA LYS A 129 0.58 17.66 -9.09
C LYS A 129 1.93 17.07 -8.71
N GLN A 130 2.29 15.96 -9.35
CA GLN A 130 3.58 15.28 -9.22
C GLN A 130 3.86 14.48 -10.52
N PRO A 131 5.12 14.16 -10.87
CA PRO A 131 5.50 13.60 -12.17
C PRO A 131 5.56 12.06 -12.23
N LEU A 132 5.35 11.37 -11.11
CA LEU A 132 5.53 9.94 -10.95
C LEU A 132 4.23 9.19 -11.26
N VAL A 133 4.35 8.01 -11.86
CA VAL A 133 3.21 7.18 -12.23
C VAL A 133 3.58 5.71 -12.07
N TYR A 134 2.64 4.90 -11.56
CA TYR A 134 2.79 3.45 -11.66
C TYR A 134 2.62 3.01 -13.12
N SER A 135 3.28 1.92 -13.53
CA SER A 135 3.22 1.44 -14.93
C SER A 135 1.81 1.14 -15.45
N PHE A 136 0.81 1.00 -14.58
CA PHE A 136 -0.60 0.82 -14.95
C PHE A 136 -1.40 2.12 -15.11
N GLY A 137 -0.73 3.28 -14.98
CA GLY A 137 -1.35 4.61 -14.94
C GLY A 137 -1.99 4.91 -13.58
N ASP A 138 -1.53 5.96 -12.91
CA ASP A 138 -2.25 6.60 -11.81
C ASP A 138 -3.11 7.77 -12.35
N PRO A 139 -4.12 8.24 -11.60
CA PRO A 139 -4.97 9.37 -11.99
C PRO A 139 -4.24 10.71 -12.02
#